data_AF-A0A2K9NS09-F1
#
_entry.id   AF-A0A2K9NS09-F1
#
_cell.length_a   1.000
_cell.length_b   1.000
_cell.length_c   1.000
_cell.angle_alpha   90.00
_cell.angle_beta   90.00
_cell.angle_gamma   90.00
#
_symmetry.space_group_name_H-M   'P 1'
#
loop_
_entity.id
_entity.type
_entity.pdbx_description
1 polymer ?
#
loop_
_entity_poly.entity_id
_entity_poly.type
_entity_poly.pdbx_seq_one_letter_code
_entity_poly.pdbx_strand_id
1 'polypeptide(L)'
;MKTTLCLLVLICSSQAMAAIGCLPGQCELPKPRPTCPPSRPSGGRPIPQLASLEINLVDSNEIKATPTGILIDSSWKNAIYDFAKKNVRHPSWGLSHAERNYQVTKILAEKEKVELDLDVLFAASFLHDLGGLKGYEVEGVDHAVRSAELAQNLLNEAGFPMEKWALVKEIILGHTYYTAAPTNKAAQLFRDADVLDFLGNIGVTRILAITQEEGTSDSTLNPTVGILNTFAKSMAEKCISESCKEIAKGRQEELLLFLRSLNKESFNGKAL
;
A
#
# COMPACT_ATOMS: atom_id res chain seq x y z
N MET A 1 24.50 34.98 -12.07
CA MET A 1 25.48 34.75 -13.17
C MET A 1 26.07 33.35 -12.98
N LYS A 2 26.09 32.55 -14.06
CA LYS A 2 26.91 31.34 -14.33
C LYS A 2 26.52 30.03 -13.57
N THR A 3 25.87 29.09 -14.29
CA THR A 3 26.38 27.75 -14.78
C THR A 3 26.47 26.70 -13.67
N THR A 4 25.92 25.48 -13.81
CA THR A 4 26.45 24.43 -14.71
C THR A 4 25.39 23.38 -15.07
N LEU A 5 25.31 23.11 -16.37
CA LEU A 5 24.51 22.08 -17.04
C LEU A 5 25.39 20.82 -17.16
N CYS A 6 24.93 19.67 -16.68
CA CYS A 6 25.57 18.38 -16.97
C CYS A 6 24.67 17.59 -17.93
N LEU A 7 25.13 17.52 -19.17
CA LEU A 7 24.51 16.84 -20.31
C LEU A 7 24.82 15.33 -20.21
N LEU A 8 23.79 14.47 -20.16
CA LEU A 8 23.95 13.06 -20.50
C LEU A 8 23.17 12.80 -21.79
N VAL A 9 23.93 12.63 -22.87
CA VAL A 9 23.46 12.22 -24.19
C VAL A 9 23.32 10.69 -24.17
N LEU A 10 22.10 10.18 -24.39
CA LEU A 10 21.89 8.79 -24.75
C LEU A 10 21.39 8.75 -26.21
N ILE A 11 22.26 8.20 -27.05
CA ILE A 11 22.09 7.99 -28.48
C ILE A 11 21.01 6.91 -28.66
N CYS A 12 19.90 7.26 -29.32
CA CYS A 12 18.88 6.32 -29.75
C CYS A 12 19.36 5.66 -31.06
N SER A 13 19.65 4.36 -31.03
CA SER A 13 19.92 3.58 -32.23
C SER A 13 18.63 3.33 -33.01
N SER A 14 18.65 3.75 -34.27
CA SER A 14 17.59 3.66 -35.26
C SER A 14 17.33 2.21 -35.68
N GLN A 15 16.46 1.48 -34.99
CA GLN A 15 15.87 0.23 -35.50
C GLN A 15 14.64 -0.23 -34.67
N ALA A 16 13.61 0.60 -34.56
CA ALA A 16 12.25 0.15 -34.17
C ALA A 16 11.21 1.25 -34.42
N MET A 17 11.05 1.69 -35.68
CA MET A 17 9.98 2.63 -36.07
C MET A 17 9.35 2.17 -37.39
N ALA A 18 8.46 1.18 -37.28
CA ALA A 18 7.34 0.86 -38.18
C ALA A 18 6.63 -0.36 -37.53
N ALA A 19 5.37 -0.37 -37.10
CA ALA A 19 4.24 0.47 -37.44
C ALA A 19 3.28 0.59 -36.24
N ILE A 20 3.27 1.76 -35.60
CA ILE A 20 2.07 2.37 -35.02
C ILE A 20 1.92 3.64 -35.84
N GLY A 21 0.86 3.76 -36.62
CA GLY A 21 0.66 4.83 -37.60
C GLY A 21 0.47 6.20 -36.96
N CYS A 22 1.56 6.83 -36.51
CA CYS A 22 1.59 8.21 -36.06
C CYS A 22 2.38 9.07 -37.06
N LEU A 23 1.77 10.18 -37.49
CA LEU A 23 2.38 11.21 -38.32
C LEU A 23 3.46 11.99 -37.54
N PRO A 24 4.50 12.53 -38.21
CA PRO A 24 5.57 13.26 -37.55
C PRO A 24 5.05 14.60 -37.00
N GLY A 25 5.18 14.80 -35.68
CA GLY A 25 4.82 16.04 -34.99
C GLY A 25 3.83 15.92 -33.82
N GLN A 26 3.39 14.71 -33.44
CA GLN A 26 2.41 14.50 -32.35
C GLN A 26 2.89 13.61 -31.18
N CYS A 27 4.20 13.33 -31.07
CA CYS A 27 4.73 12.63 -29.90
C CYS A 27 5.00 13.62 -28.76
N GLU A 28 3.96 14.02 -28.03
CA GLU A 28 4.16 14.49 -26.66
C GLU A 28 4.42 13.27 -25.77
N LEU A 29 5.57 13.27 -25.06
CA LEU A 29 5.81 12.33 -23.97
C LEU A 29 4.66 12.44 -22.96
N PRO A 30 4.18 11.34 -22.36
CA PRO A 30 3.18 11.42 -21.31
C PRO A 30 3.72 12.29 -20.17
N LYS A 31 3.03 13.41 -19.91
CA LYS A 31 3.31 14.26 -18.75
C LYS A 31 3.12 13.41 -17.47
N PRO A 32 3.97 13.57 -16.45
CA PRO A 32 3.75 12.90 -15.17
C PRO A 32 2.33 13.24 -14.66
N ARG A 33 1.58 12.19 -14.29
CA ARG A 33 0.26 12.35 -13.67
C ARG A 33 0.41 12.82 -12.21
N PRO A 34 -0.62 13.51 -11.69
CA PRO A 34 -0.47 14.47 -10.61
C PRO A 34 -0.11 13.78 -9.30
N THR A 35 0.83 14.39 -8.58
CA THR A 35 0.92 14.23 -7.14
C THR A 35 -0.45 14.49 -6.51
N CYS A 36 -0.73 13.84 -5.38
CA CYS A 36 -1.89 14.14 -4.53
C CYS A 36 -2.14 15.66 -4.51
N PRO A 37 -3.39 16.15 -4.73
CA PRO A 37 -3.67 17.58 -4.64
C PRO A 37 -3.19 18.08 -3.27
N PRO A 38 -2.52 19.25 -3.18
CA PRO A 38 -2.04 19.74 -1.90
C PRO A 38 -3.23 19.89 -0.96
N SER A 39 -3.29 19.03 0.05
CA SER A 39 -4.18 19.25 1.18
C SER A 39 -3.77 20.59 1.81
N ARG A 40 -4.75 21.37 2.27
CA ARG A 40 -4.50 22.61 3.05
C ARG A 40 -3.42 22.31 4.10
N PRO A 41 -2.53 23.25 4.44
CA PRO A 41 -1.44 23.00 5.37
C PRO A 41 -2.02 22.68 6.75
N SER A 42 -2.30 21.40 7.00
CA SER A 42 -2.38 20.88 8.34
C SER A 42 -0.95 20.52 8.67
N GLY A 43 -0.31 21.33 9.52
CA GLY A 43 0.81 20.81 10.30
C GLY A 43 0.30 19.49 10.88
N GLY A 44 0.89 18.37 10.45
CA GLY A 44 0.43 17.04 10.82
C GLY A 44 0.19 16.98 12.32
N ARG A 45 -0.85 16.26 12.77
CA ARG A 45 -1.12 16.21 14.20
C ARG A 45 0.15 15.73 14.94
N PRO A 46 0.39 16.21 16.16
CA PRO A 46 1.45 15.67 17.01
C PRO A 46 1.32 14.15 17.06
N ILE A 47 2.47 13.48 17.13
CA ILE A 47 2.56 12.02 17.27
C ILE A 47 1.58 11.60 18.38
N PRO A 48 0.62 10.69 18.13
CA PRO A 48 -0.28 10.25 19.18
C PRO A 48 0.54 9.61 20.27
N GLN A 49 0.33 10.09 21.49
CA GLN A 49 0.83 9.42 22.67
C GLN A 49 -0.18 8.34 23.04
N LEU A 50 0.27 7.09 23.14
CA LEU A 50 -0.54 6.01 23.70
C LEU A 50 -0.99 6.35 25.12
N ALA A 51 -0.20 7.14 25.86
CA ALA A 51 -0.54 7.64 27.19
C ALA A 51 -1.77 8.58 27.24
N SER A 52 -2.19 9.16 26.10
CA SER A 52 -3.40 10.00 26.00
C SER A 52 -4.65 9.22 25.61
N LEU A 53 -4.48 7.96 25.22
CA LEU A 53 -5.56 7.01 25.05
C LEU A 53 -5.69 6.33 26.41
N GLU A 54 -6.87 6.35 27.02
CA GLU A 54 -7.21 5.52 28.19
C GLU A 54 -7.19 4.04 27.78
N ILE A 55 -6.02 3.54 27.38
CA ILE A 55 -5.78 2.14 27.12
C ILE A 55 -5.65 1.55 28.51
N ASN A 56 -6.78 1.07 29.03
CA ASN A 56 -6.76 0.12 30.12
C ASN A 56 -5.76 -0.95 29.71
N LEU A 57 -4.64 -1.04 30.42
CA LEU A 57 -3.77 -2.21 30.38
C LEU A 57 -4.62 -3.34 30.98
N VAL A 58 -5.55 -3.88 30.19
CA VAL A 58 -6.45 -4.95 30.62
C VAL A 58 -5.57 -6.14 30.96
N ASP A 59 -5.92 -6.77 32.07
CA ASP A 59 -5.25 -7.92 32.68
C ASP A 59 -4.72 -8.89 31.62
N SER A 60 -3.41 -9.11 31.65
CA SER A 60 -2.58 -9.65 30.55
C SER A 60 -2.76 -11.15 30.26
N ASN A 61 -3.92 -11.73 30.57
CA ASN A 61 -4.14 -13.19 30.52
C ASN A 61 -5.24 -13.65 29.55
N GLU A 62 -5.94 -12.74 28.85
CA GLU A 62 -6.93 -13.13 27.84
C GLU A 62 -6.29 -13.13 26.44
N ILE A 63 -6.04 -14.32 25.89
CA ILE A 63 -5.63 -14.46 24.48
C ILE A 63 -6.84 -14.07 23.62
N LYS A 64 -6.71 -12.98 22.87
CA LYS A 64 -7.73 -12.51 21.91
C LYS A 64 -7.30 -12.83 20.49
N ALA A 65 -8.25 -12.70 19.56
CA ALA A 65 -7.95 -12.77 18.14
C ALA A 65 -8.66 -11.65 17.38
N THR A 66 -8.04 -11.22 16.29
CA THR A 66 -8.69 -10.34 15.31
C THR A 66 -9.76 -11.10 14.54
N PRO A 67 -10.67 -10.43 13.79
CA PRO A 67 -11.65 -11.09 12.94
C PRO A 67 -11.10 -12.16 11.99
N THR A 68 -9.86 -12.01 11.50
CA THR A 68 -9.20 -13.01 10.65
C THR A 68 -8.40 -14.07 11.43
N GLY A 69 -8.44 -14.06 12.77
CA GLY A 69 -7.78 -15.04 13.63
C GLY A 69 -6.32 -14.72 13.96
N ILE A 70 -5.87 -13.47 13.85
CA ILE A 70 -4.52 -13.08 14.28
C ILE A 70 -4.50 -13.01 15.80
N LEU A 71 -3.57 -13.73 16.42
CA LEU A 71 -3.45 -13.78 17.88
C LEU A 71 -2.98 -12.44 18.45
N ILE A 72 -3.63 -12.01 19.52
CA ILE A 72 -3.29 -10.89 20.37
C ILE A 72 -2.97 -11.48 21.74
N ASP A 73 -1.72 -11.89 21.91
CA ASP A 73 -1.20 -12.70 23.03
C ASP A 73 -0.23 -11.92 23.93
N SER A 74 -0.09 -10.62 23.72
CA SER A 74 0.73 -9.73 24.54
C SER A 74 0.03 -8.40 24.80
N SER A 75 0.41 -7.74 25.90
CA SER A 75 -0.10 -6.40 26.25
C SER A 75 0.19 -5.36 25.17
N TRP A 76 1.39 -5.42 24.56
CA TRP A 76 1.77 -4.50 23.49
C TRP A 76 0.94 -4.73 22.22
N LYS A 77 0.63 -6.00 21.86
CA LYS A 77 -0.26 -6.29 20.72
C LYS A 77 -1.66 -5.78 20.98
N ASN A 78 -2.17 -5.94 22.21
CA ASN A 78 -3.48 -5.39 22.58
C ASN A 78 -3.49 -3.86 22.44
N ALA A 79 -2.46 -3.17 22.95
CA ALA A 79 -2.34 -1.72 22.83
C ALA A 79 -2.28 -1.25 21.36
N ILE A 80 -1.46 -1.88 20.53
CA ILE A 80 -1.36 -1.55 19.09
C ILE A 80 -2.66 -1.85 18.36
N TYR A 81 -3.32 -2.98 18.64
CA TYR A 81 -4.57 -3.33 17.98
C TYR A 81 -5.71 -2.39 18.39
N ASP A 82 -5.82 -2.04 19.67
CA ASP A 82 -6.82 -1.08 20.15
C ASP A 82 -6.58 0.31 19.55
N PHE A 83 -5.31 0.73 19.45
CA PHE A 83 -4.94 1.93 18.71
C PHE A 83 -5.37 1.85 17.25
N ALA A 84 -5.03 0.77 16.55
CA ALA A 84 -5.34 0.59 15.13
C ALA A 84 -6.85 0.56 14.89
N LYS A 85 -7.62 -0.15 15.72
CA LYS A 85 -9.08 -0.21 15.63
C LYS A 85 -9.73 1.17 15.77
N LYS A 86 -9.16 2.06 16.58
CA LYS A 86 -9.67 3.43 16.77
C LYS A 86 -9.21 4.40 15.68
N ASN A 87 -7.97 4.25 15.19
CA ASN A 87 -7.30 5.28 14.40
C ASN A 87 -7.00 4.90 12.94
N VAL A 88 -6.83 3.61 12.63
CA VAL A 88 -6.55 3.07 11.30
C VAL A 88 -7.88 2.78 10.59
N ARG A 89 -8.61 3.87 10.31
CA ARG A 89 -9.98 3.83 9.77
C ARG A 89 -10.02 4.39 8.36
N HIS A 90 -10.01 3.50 7.38
CA HIS A 90 -10.17 3.82 5.97
C HIS A 90 -10.73 2.58 5.23
N PRO A 91 -11.65 2.71 4.25
CA PRO A 91 -12.19 1.55 3.53
C PRO A 91 -11.11 0.74 2.81
N SER A 92 -10.04 1.39 2.35
CA SER A 92 -8.99 0.76 1.54
C SER A 92 -7.64 0.57 2.25
N TRP A 93 -7.37 1.35 3.31
CA TRP A 93 -6.09 1.34 4.05
C TRP A 93 -6.31 1.13 5.56
N GLY A 94 -7.53 0.73 5.96
CA GLY A 94 -7.90 0.55 7.35
C GLY A 94 -7.55 -0.83 7.90
N LEU A 95 -8.09 -1.13 9.08
CA LEU A 95 -7.82 -2.36 9.83
C LEU A 95 -7.94 -3.66 8.99
N SER A 96 -8.97 -3.76 8.15
CA SER A 96 -9.16 -4.95 7.31
C SER A 96 -8.06 -5.13 6.25
N HIS A 97 -7.46 -4.04 5.77
CA HIS A 97 -6.31 -4.10 4.85
C HIS A 97 -5.06 -4.60 5.57
N ALA A 98 -4.79 -4.07 6.78
CA ALA A 98 -3.71 -4.56 7.64
C ALA A 98 -3.81 -6.07 7.92
N GLU A 99 -5.01 -6.56 8.24
CA GLU A 99 -5.24 -7.99 8.49
C GLU A 99 -5.04 -8.85 7.24
N ARG A 100 -5.49 -8.38 6.06
CA ARG A 100 -5.24 -9.10 4.80
C ARG A 100 -3.75 -9.16 4.48
N ASN A 101 -3.02 -8.05 4.64
CA ASN A 101 -1.56 -8.05 4.45
C ASN A 101 -0.88 -9.04 5.39
N TYR A 102 -1.23 -9.06 6.68
CA TYR A 102 -0.71 -10.04 7.63
C TYR A 102 -0.93 -11.49 7.18
N GLN A 103 -2.17 -11.84 6.82
CA GLN A 103 -2.53 -13.21 6.46
C GLN A 103 -1.91 -13.63 5.13
N VAL A 104 -1.92 -12.75 4.13
CA VAL A 104 -1.32 -13.03 2.82
C VAL A 104 0.20 -13.17 2.95
N THR A 105 0.89 -12.36 3.76
CA THR A 105 2.32 -12.53 4.02
C THR A 105 2.62 -13.90 4.62
N LYS A 106 1.79 -14.41 5.53
CA LYS A 106 1.95 -15.78 6.07
C LYS A 106 1.78 -16.85 5.00
N ILE A 107 0.78 -16.73 4.13
CA ILE A 107 0.55 -17.67 3.02
C ILE A 107 1.76 -17.68 2.08
N LEU A 108 2.27 -16.50 1.72
CA LEU A 108 3.45 -16.37 0.87
C LEU A 108 4.68 -16.99 1.55
N ALA A 109 4.89 -16.71 2.84
CA ALA A 109 6.03 -17.24 3.58
C ALA A 109 6.01 -18.76 3.71
N GLU A 110 4.84 -19.38 3.88
CA GLU A 110 4.70 -20.83 3.86
C GLU A 110 5.09 -21.42 2.50
N LYS A 111 4.59 -20.83 1.40
CA LYS A 111 4.94 -21.26 0.03
C LYS A 111 6.44 -21.08 -0.28
N GLU A 112 7.04 -20.00 0.21
CA GLU A 112 8.46 -19.66 -0.01
C GLU A 112 9.40 -20.28 1.03
N LYS A 113 8.86 -21.01 2.02
CA LYS A 113 9.62 -21.59 3.15
C LYS A 113 10.47 -20.55 3.88
N VAL A 114 9.88 -19.38 4.12
CA VAL A 114 10.48 -18.27 4.86
C VAL A 114 9.91 -18.27 6.26
N GLU A 115 10.79 -18.31 7.27
CA GLU A 115 10.38 -18.13 8.66
C GLU A 115 10.05 -16.66 8.93
N LEU A 116 8.95 -16.42 9.65
CA LEU A 116 8.47 -15.09 10.00
C LEU A 116 8.53 -14.89 11.50
N ASP A 117 9.06 -13.75 11.93
CA ASP A 117 8.81 -13.25 13.28
C ASP A 117 7.41 -12.61 13.30
N LEU A 118 6.47 -13.28 13.99
CA LEU A 118 5.07 -12.86 14.02
C LEU A 118 4.85 -11.56 14.80
N ASP A 119 5.75 -11.19 15.73
CA ASP A 119 5.67 -9.89 16.40
C ASP A 119 6.04 -8.77 15.43
N VAL A 120 7.09 -8.99 14.63
CA VAL A 120 7.51 -8.04 13.60
C VAL A 120 6.43 -7.88 12.55
N LEU A 121 5.87 -8.99 12.07
CA LEU A 121 4.79 -8.95 11.08
C LEU A 121 3.56 -8.23 11.65
N PHE A 122 3.16 -8.53 12.89
CA PHE A 122 2.02 -7.86 13.54
C PHE A 122 2.24 -6.35 13.62
N ALA A 123 3.39 -5.94 14.15
CA ALA A 123 3.74 -4.52 14.31
C ALA A 123 3.72 -3.78 12.96
N ALA A 124 4.33 -4.35 11.93
CA ALA A 124 4.35 -3.74 10.60
C ALA A 124 2.96 -3.71 9.96
N SER A 125 2.21 -4.81 9.98
CA SER A 125 0.87 -4.92 9.38
C SER A 125 -0.06 -3.79 9.83
N PHE A 126 -0.16 -3.54 11.13
CA PHE A 126 -1.12 -2.58 11.67
C PHE A 126 -0.68 -1.11 11.59
N LEU A 127 0.58 -0.84 11.21
CA LEU A 127 1.15 0.50 11.25
C LEU A 127 1.77 0.99 9.91
N HIS A 128 1.95 0.11 8.92
CA HIS A 128 2.68 0.46 7.68
C HIS A 128 2.11 1.64 6.89
N ASP A 129 0.79 1.81 6.89
CA ASP A 129 0.08 2.87 6.15
C ASP A 129 -0.32 4.07 7.02
N LEU A 130 0.00 4.05 8.32
CA LEU A 130 -0.50 5.05 9.27
C LEU A 130 -0.19 6.49 8.84
N GLY A 131 1.01 6.73 8.31
CA GLY A 131 1.48 8.03 7.84
C GLY A 131 0.75 8.55 6.60
N GLY A 132 -0.04 7.73 5.90
CA GLY A 132 -0.86 8.13 4.76
C GLY A 132 -2.32 8.44 5.14
N LEU A 133 -2.70 8.19 6.39
CA LEU A 133 -4.06 8.42 6.86
C LEU A 133 -4.29 9.88 7.24
N LYS A 134 -5.53 10.34 7.02
CA LYS A 134 -5.94 11.72 7.30
C LYS A 134 -5.61 12.15 8.73
N GLY A 135 -4.77 13.17 8.83
CA GLY A 135 -4.32 13.76 10.10
C GLY A 135 -2.98 13.21 10.62
N TYR A 136 -2.46 12.15 10.00
CA TYR A 136 -1.11 11.62 10.22
C TYR A 136 -0.12 12.02 9.12
N GLU A 137 -0.66 12.27 7.92
CA GLU A 137 0.07 12.79 6.77
C GLU A 137 0.82 14.09 7.07
N VAL A 138 1.97 14.23 6.42
CA VAL A 138 2.80 15.45 6.46
C VAL A 138 3.13 15.81 5.02
N GLU A 139 2.87 17.05 4.65
CA GLU A 139 3.12 17.55 3.30
C GLU A 139 4.61 17.37 2.91
N GLY A 140 4.84 16.81 1.73
CA GLY A 140 6.18 16.56 1.19
C GLY A 140 6.92 15.36 1.80
N VAL A 141 6.30 14.61 2.71
CA VAL A 141 6.88 13.40 3.31
C VAL A 141 6.16 12.17 2.75
N ASP A 142 6.93 11.21 2.23
CA ASP A 142 6.38 9.92 1.79
C ASP A 142 5.71 9.19 2.96
N HIS A 143 4.56 8.57 2.71
CA HIS A 143 3.74 8.01 3.77
C HIS A 143 4.44 6.87 4.50
N ALA A 144 5.27 6.06 3.83
CA ALA A 144 6.01 4.98 4.46
C ALA A 144 7.07 5.53 5.43
N VAL A 145 7.73 6.63 5.06
CA VAL A 145 8.66 7.35 5.95
C VAL A 145 7.90 7.86 7.17
N ARG A 146 6.76 8.51 6.96
CA ARG A 146 5.94 9.04 8.05
C ARG A 146 5.39 7.92 8.95
N SER A 147 4.96 6.80 8.38
CA SER A 147 4.53 5.62 9.12
C SER A 147 5.64 5.05 10.00
N ALA A 148 6.87 5.00 9.50
CA ALA A 148 8.01 4.49 10.29
C ALA A 148 8.30 5.38 11.51
N GLU A 149 8.22 6.71 11.37
CA GLU A 149 8.37 7.64 12.50
C GLU A 149 7.28 7.45 13.56
N LEU A 150 6.02 7.34 13.12
CA LEU A 150 4.88 7.14 14.02
C LEU A 150 4.95 5.77 14.70
N ALA A 151 5.24 4.71 13.93
CA ALA A 151 5.33 3.35 14.42
C ALA A 151 6.42 3.19 15.47
N GLN A 152 7.58 3.82 15.30
CA GLN A 152 8.66 3.73 16.27
C GLN A 152 8.23 4.19 17.67
N ASN A 153 7.55 5.33 17.73
CA ASN A 153 7.09 5.89 19.00
C ASN A 153 5.98 5.04 19.63
N LEU A 154 4.98 4.64 18.83
CA LEU A 154 3.87 3.80 19.29
C LEU A 154 4.37 2.44 19.81
N LEU A 155 5.30 1.79 19.11
CA LEU A 155 5.84 0.50 19.51
C LEU A 155 6.67 0.60 20.79
N ASN A 156 7.52 1.64 20.90
CA ASN A 156 8.29 1.89 22.11
C ASN A 156 7.38 2.13 23.33
N GLU A 157 6.34 2.97 23.18
CA GLU A 157 5.37 3.23 24.25
C GLU A 157 4.51 1.99 24.60
N ALA A 158 4.18 1.14 23.62
CA ALA A 158 3.41 -0.07 23.84
C ALA A 158 4.20 -1.19 24.55
N GLY A 159 5.52 -1.08 24.66
CA GLY A 159 6.38 -2.13 25.20
C GLY A 159 6.71 -3.23 24.19
N PHE A 160 6.74 -2.90 22.89
CA PHE A 160 7.25 -3.81 21.85
C PHE A 160 8.75 -4.10 22.08
N PRO A 161 9.24 -5.33 21.82
CA PRO A 161 10.66 -5.66 21.84
C PRO A 161 11.46 -4.86 20.79
N MET A 162 11.99 -3.71 21.19
CA MET A 162 12.63 -2.74 20.28
C MET A 162 13.90 -3.26 19.60
N GLU A 163 14.51 -4.35 20.08
CA GLU A 163 15.55 -5.07 19.35
C GLU A 163 15.09 -5.60 17.98
N LYS A 164 13.77 -5.82 17.81
CA LYS A 164 13.16 -6.25 16.55
C LYS A 164 12.80 -5.09 15.61
N TRP A 165 12.95 -3.84 16.07
CA TRP A 165 12.52 -2.64 15.34
C TRP A 165 13.14 -2.49 13.95
N ALA A 166 14.41 -2.88 13.78
CA ALA A 166 15.11 -2.74 12.51
C ALA A 166 14.36 -3.42 11.35
N LEU A 167 13.81 -4.61 11.59
CA LEU A 167 13.06 -5.34 10.57
C LEU A 167 11.65 -4.75 10.37
N VAL A 168 10.96 -4.33 11.44
CA VAL A 168 9.67 -3.61 11.32
C VAL A 168 9.84 -2.36 10.45
N LYS A 169 10.88 -1.58 10.71
CA LYS A 169 11.21 -0.37 9.93
C LYS A 169 11.48 -0.71 8.46
N GLU A 170 12.25 -1.76 8.18
CA GLU A 170 12.51 -2.19 6.78
C GLU A 170 11.22 -2.59 6.06
N ILE A 171 10.33 -3.34 6.72
CA ILE A 171 9.02 -3.69 6.17
C ILE A 171 8.21 -2.44 5.85
N ILE A 172 8.08 -1.52 6.82
CA ILE A 172 7.29 -0.29 6.64
C ILE A 172 7.88 0.58 5.53
N LEU A 173 9.20 0.82 5.48
CA LEU A 173 9.79 1.65 4.42
C LEU A 173 9.73 0.98 3.03
N GLY A 174 9.75 -0.36 2.99
CA GLY A 174 9.81 -1.15 1.76
C GLY A 174 8.47 -1.63 1.22
N HIS A 175 7.33 -1.36 1.89
CA HIS A 175 6.06 -1.99 1.52
C HIS A 175 5.47 -1.48 0.20
N THR A 176 5.70 -0.22 -0.17
CA THR A 176 5.06 0.38 -1.35
C THR A 176 5.70 -0.10 -2.65
N TYR A 177 4.92 -0.45 -3.67
CA TYR A 177 5.43 -0.99 -4.94
C TYR A 177 6.38 -0.06 -5.73
N TYR A 178 6.47 1.23 -5.39
CA TYR A 178 7.30 2.23 -6.08
C TYR A 178 8.63 2.57 -5.36
N THR A 179 8.84 2.10 -4.13
CA THR A 179 10.14 2.25 -3.44
C THR A 179 11.12 1.17 -3.88
N ALA A 180 12.39 1.32 -3.51
CA ALA A 180 13.37 0.25 -3.68
C ALA A 180 12.90 -1.02 -2.95
N ALA A 181 13.09 -2.17 -3.58
CA ALA A 181 12.73 -3.44 -2.98
C ALA A 181 13.55 -3.66 -1.69
N PRO A 182 12.93 -4.12 -0.60
CA PRO A 182 13.64 -4.46 0.62
C PRO A 182 14.58 -5.65 0.39
N THR A 183 15.57 -5.80 1.26
CA THR A 183 16.58 -6.85 1.16
C THR A 183 16.21 -8.08 1.96
N ASN A 184 15.52 -7.89 3.09
CA ASN A 184 15.01 -8.98 3.90
C ASN A 184 13.84 -9.70 3.22
N LYS A 185 13.87 -11.04 3.21
CA LYS A 185 12.81 -11.86 2.59
C LYS A 185 11.43 -11.60 3.20
N ALA A 186 11.29 -11.50 4.51
CA ALA A 186 10.00 -11.22 5.15
C ALA A 186 9.43 -9.86 4.70
N ALA A 187 10.29 -8.86 4.53
CA ALA A 187 9.89 -7.56 3.99
C ALA A 187 9.49 -7.60 2.52
N GLN A 188 10.17 -8.41 1.70
CA GLN A 188 9.75 -8.65 0.31
C GLN A 188 8.36 -9.31 0.26
N LEU A 189 8.11 -10.30 1.12
CA LEU A 189 6.81 -10.98 1.18
C LEU A 189 5.69 -10.08 1.72
N PHE A 190 6.00 -9.14 2.61
CA PHE A 190 5.04 -8.13 3.04
C PHE A 190 4.68 -7.17 1.92
N ARG A 191 5.68 -6.67 1.18
CA ARG A 191 5.46 -5.86 -0.03
C ARG A 191 4.62 -6.62 -1.07
N ASP A 192 4.91 -7.89 -1.29
CA ASP A 192 4.15 -8.74 -2.20
C ASP A 192 2.68 -8.88 -1.75
N ALA A 193 2.43 -9.05 -0.45
CA ALA A 193 1.08 -9.08 0.08
C ALA A 193 0.32 -7.77 -0.20
N ASP A 194 0.98 -6.63 0.00
CA ASP A 194 0.42 -5.30 -0.27
C ASP A 194 0.10 -5.09 -1.76
N VAL A 195 1.04 -5.50 -2.64
CA VAL A 195 0.86 -5.53 -4.10
C VAL A 195 -0.36 -6.36 -4.49
N LEU A 196 -0.49 -7.56 -3.93
CA LEU A 196 -1.60 -8.47 -4.22
C LEU A 196 -2.95 -7.90 -3.78
N ASP A 197 -2.99 -7.05 -2.75
CA ASP A 197 -4.22 -6.45 -2.24
C ASP A 197 -4.78 -5.35 -3.17
N PHE A 198 -4.02 -4.92 -4.18
CA PHE A 198 -4.48 -4.04 -5.27
C PHE A 198 -5.02 -4.81 -6.49
N LEU A 199 -4.94 -6.15 -6.49
CA LEU A 199 -5.46 -7.01 -7.54
C LEU A 199 -6.72 -7.77 -7.08
N GLY A 200 -7.40 -8.41 -8.04
CA GLY A 200 -8.56 -9.25 -7.77
C GLY A 200 -9.77 -8.48 -7.28
N ASN A 201 -10.76 -9.22 -6.77
CA ASN A 201 -12.04 -8.64 -6.34
C ASN A 201 -11.88 -7.61 -5.20
N ILE A 202 -10.93 -7.84 -4.29
CA ILE A 202 -10.60 -6.90 -3.22
C ILE A 202 -9.97 -5.63 -3.79
N GLY A 203 -9.00 -5.75 -4.70
CA GLY A 203 -8.38 -4.60 -5.36
C GLY A 203 -9.40 -3.72 -6.07
N VAL A 204 -10.33 -4.33 -6.82
CA VAL A 204 -11.46 -3.63 -7.44
C VAL A 204 -12.26 -2.83 -6.41
N THR A 205 -12.67 -3.49 -5.34
CA THR A 205 -13.51 -2.89 -4.29
C THR A 205 -12.81 -1.73 -3.60
N ARG A 206 -11.52 -1.87 -3.27
CA ARG A 206 -10.71 -0.82 -2.63
C ARG A 206 -10.61 0.43 -3.50
N ILE A 207 -10.39 0.26 -4.80
CA ILE A 207 -10.21 1.40 -5.72
C ILE A 207 -11.54 2.12 -5.99
N LEU A 208 -12.64 1.38 -6.06
CA LEU A 208 -13.98 1.98 -6.09
C LEU A 208 -14.26 2.83 -4.84
N ALA A 209 -13.86 2.36 -3.65
CA ALA A 209 -14.05 3.10 -2.41
C ALA A 209 -13.22 4.40 -2.33
N ILE A 210 -11.95 4.38 -2.74
CA ILE A 210 -11.05 5.55 -2.70
C ILE A 210 -11.56 6.68 -3.59
N THR A 211 -11.90 6.35 -4.83
CA THR A 211 -12.26 7.37 -5.84
C THR A 211 -13.56 8.12 -5.52
N GLN A 212 -14.45 7.54 -4.73
CA GLN A 212 -15.63 8.25 -4.22
C GLN A 212 -15.28 9.23 -3.09
N GLU A 213 -14.31 8.90 -2.24
CA GLU A 213 -13.91 9.72 -1.10
C GLU A 213 -13.13 10.97 -1.53
N GLU A 214 -12.19 10.81 -2.47
CA GLU A 214 -11.37 11.93 -2.97
C GLU A 214 -12.15 12.88 -3.91
N GLY A 215 -13.29 12.42 -4.41
CA GLY A 215 -14.08 13.10 -5.43
C GLY A 215 -13.42 13.00 -6.80
N THR A 216 -14.16 12.54 -7.80
CA THR A 216 -13.69 12.61 -9.19
C THR A 216 -14.08 13.96 -9.78
N SER A 217 -13.15 14.62 -10.49
CA SER A 217 -13.40 15.91 -11.15
C SER A 217 -14.55 15.85 -12.17
N ASP A 218 -14.82 14.65 -12.70
CA ASP A 218 -15.63 14.46 -13.90
C ASP A 218 -16.99 13.80 -13.59
N SER A 219 -17.35 13.57 -12.31
CA SER A 219 -18.61 12.91 -11.89
C SER A 219 -18.93 11.57 -12.59
N THR A 220 -17.92 10.89 -13.12
CA THR A 220 -18.01 9.60 -13.82
C THR A 220 -17.08 8.58 -13.18
N LEU A 221 -17.27 7.30 -13.49
CA LEU A 221 -16.37 6.21 -13.09
C LEU A 221 -15.09 6.13 -13.94
N ASN A 222 -14.93 6.98 -14.97
CA ASN A 222 -13.78 6.93 -15.88
C ASN A 222 -12.42 7.01 -15.19
N PRO A 223 -12.19 7.91 -14.20
CA PRO A 223 -10.92 7.95 -13.48
C PRO A 223 -10.62 6.65 -12.75
N THR A 224 -11.63 6.10 -12.07
CA THR A 224 -11.55 4.83 -11.34
C THR A 224 -11.24 3.66 -12.26
N VAL A 225 -11.96 3.55 -13.38
CA VAL A 225 -11.72 2.54 -14.41
C VAL A 225 -10.32 2.70 -15.02
N GLY A 226 -9.82 3.94 -15.16
CA GLY A 226 -8.46 4.22 -15.60
C GLY A 226 -7.39 3.68 -14.65
N ILE A 227 -7.60 3.84 -13.34
CA ILE A 227 -6.71 3.27 -12.29
C ILE A 227 -6.75 1.74 -12.35
N LEU A 228 -7.95 1.14 -12.38
CA LEU A 228 -8.11 -0.31 -12.46
C LEU A 228 -7.44 -0.91 -13.72
N ASN A 229 -7.56 -0.25 -14.86
CA ASN A 229 -6.85 -0.66 -16.08
C ASN A 229 -5.33 -0.58 -15.93
N THR A 230 -4.82 0.43 -15.25
CA THR A 230 -3.38 0.56 -14.97
C THR A 230 -2.91 -0.57 -14.05
N PHE A 231 -3.67 -0.86 -13.00
CA PHE A 231 -3.32 -1.90 -12.04
C PHE A 231 -3.38 -3.30 -12.66
N ALA A 232 -4.41 -3.56 -13.47
CA ALA A 232 -4.54 -4.80 -14.23
C ALA A 232 -3.35 -5.07 -15.15
N LYS A 233 -2.64 -4.03 -15.62
CA LYS A 233 -1.47 -4.20 -16.50
C LYS A 233 -0.16 -4.34 -15.75
N SER A 234 -0.01 -3.67 -14.61
CA SER A 234 1.30 -3.41 -14.03
C SER A 234 1.53 -4.00 -12.63
N MET A 235 0.49 -4.25 -11.83
CA MET A 235 0.69 -4.66 -10.43
C MET A 235 1.25 -6.08 -10.31
N ALA A 236 0.87 -7.00 -11.20
CA ALA A 236 1.42 -8.35 -11.21
C ALA A 236 2.95 -8.36 -11.46
N GLU A 237 3.47 -7.39 -12.22
CA GLU A 237 4.90 -7.22 -12.49
C GLU A 237 5.66 -6.66 -11.27
N LYS A 238 4.96 -6.20 -10.23
CA LYS A 238 5.56 -5.70 -8.98
C LYS A 238 5.82 -6.80 -7.96
N CYS A 239 5.31 -8.00 -8.18
CA CYS A 239 5.60 -9.17 -7.35
C CYS A 239 7.08 -9.55 -7.42
N ILE A 240 7.69 -9.76 -6.26
CA ILE A 240 9.08 -10.20 -6.10
C ILE A 240 9.13 -11.74 -6.10
N SER A 241 8.41 -12.37 -5.19
CA SER A 241 8.43 -13.83 -4.98
C SER A 241 7.67 -14.60 -6.06
N GLU A 242 7.98 -15.87 -6.22
CA GLU A 242 7.31 -16.74 -7.19
C GLU A 242 5.86 -17.02 -6.78
N SER A 243 5.62 -17.22 -5.48
CA SER A 243 4.28 -17.36 -4.91
C SER A 243 3.41 -16.12 -5.12
N CYS A 244 3.98 -14.90 -5.03
CA CYS A 244 3.24 -13.69 -5.37
C CYS A 244 2.84 -13.69 -6.84
N LYS A 245 3.77 -13.99 -7.75
CA LYS A 245 3.48 -14.02 -9.21
C LYS A 245 2.39 -15.04 -9.55
N GLU A 246 2.41 -16.21 -8.92
CA GLU A 246 1.40 -17.25 -9.06
C GLU A 246 0.00 -16.72 -8.65
N ILE A 247 -0.12 -16.14 -7.46
CA ILE A 247 -1.39 -15.62 -6.95
C ILE A 247 -1.85 -14.40 -7.77
N ALA A 248 -0.91 -13.52 -8.15
CA ALA A 248 -1.18 -12.32 -8.92
C ALA A 248 -1.81 -12.62 -10.26
N LYS A 249 -1.41 -13.71 -10.93
CA LYS A 249 -2.02 -14.14 -12.20
C LYS A 249 -3.53 -14.36 -12.06
N GLY A 250 -3.95 -15.13 -11.05
CA GLY A 250 -5.38 -15.38 -10.82
C GLY A 250 -6.15 -14.10 -10.49
N ARG A 251 -5.60 -13.26 -9.59
CA ARG A 251 -6.22 -11.98 -9.22
C ARG A 251 -6.25 -10.96 -10.37
N GLN A 252 -5.27 -11.01 -11.28
CA GLN A 252 -5.25 -10.19 -12.49
C GLN A 252 -6.36 -10.62 -13.46
N GLU A 253 -6.57 -11.93 -13.64
CA GLU A 253 -7.65 -12.47 -14.47
C GLU A 253 -9.04 -12.07 -13.93
N GLU A 254 -9.24 -12.12 -12.61
CA GLU A 254 -10.47 -11.62 -11.96
C GLU A 254 -10.73 -10.14 -12.26
N LEU A 255 -9.72 -9.30 -12.10
CA LEU A 255 -9.80 -7.86 -12.37
C LEU A 255 -10.09 -7.57 -13.85
N LEU A 256 -9.44 -8.30 -14.77
CA LEU A 256 -9.68 -8.18 -16.21
C LEU A 256 -11.10 -8.62 -16.59
N LEU A 257 -11.63 -9.65 -15.94
CA LEU A 257 -13.01 -10.09 -16.13
C LEU A 257 -14.00 -9.02 -15.67
N PHE A 258 -13.79 -8.43 -14.50
CA PHE A 258 -14.59 -7.30 -14.00
C PHE A 258 -14.60 -6.16 -15.01
N LEU A 259 -13.44 -5.71 -15.48
CA LEU A 259 -13.32 -4.62 -16.46
C LEU A 259 -14.04 -4.94 -17.78
N ARG A 260 -13.98 -6.18 -18.25
CA ARG A 260 -14.66 -6.61 -19.48
C ARG A 260 -16.18 -6.55 -19.34
N SER A 261 -16.71 -7.08 -18.24
CA SER A 261 -18.16 -7.06 -17.97
C SER A 261 -18.65 -5.64 -17.77
N LEU A 262 -17.94 -4.84 -16.97
CA LEU A 262 -18.24 -3.42 -16.74
C LEU A 262 -18.28 -2.64 -18.07
N ASN A 263 -17.30 -2.84 -18.96
CA ASN A 263 -17.29 -2.19 -20.27
C ASN A 263 -18.51 -2.58 -21.12
N LYS A 264 -18.92 -3.85 -21.10
CA LYS A 264 -20.11 -4.33 -21.83
C LYS A 264 -21.40 -3.72 -21.26
N GLU A 265 -21.56 -3.72 -19.95
CA GLU A 265 -22.74 -3.22 -19.24
C GLU A 265 -22.88 -1.70 -19.32
N SER A 266 -21.77 -0.98 -19.43
CA SER A 266 -21.72 0.48 -19.64
C SER A 266 -21.79 0.90 -21.11
N PHE A 267 -22.32 0.05 -22.00
CA PHE A 267 -22.47 0.32 -23.44
C PHE A 267 -21.14 0.68 -24.14
N ASN A 268 -20.09 -0.10 -23.87
CA ASN A 268 -18.71 0.14 -24.30
C ASN A 268 -18.09 1.38 -23.66
N GLY A 269 -18.28 1.55 -22.35
CA GLY A 269 -17.70 2.65 -21.57
C GLY A 269 -18.38 4.00 -21.75
N LYS A 270 -19.49 4.07 -22.49
CA LYS A 270 -20.22 5.33 -22.77
C LYS A 270 -21.08 5.79 -21.59
N ALA A 271 -21.44 4.87 -20.69
CA ALA A 271 -22.25 5.13 -19.50
C ALA A 271 -21.50 4.70 -18.23
N LEU A 272 -20.32 5.29 -18.02
CA LEU A 272 -19.49 5.15 -16.81
C LEU A 272 -19.63 6.39 -15.94
#